data_AF-A0A646IM06-F1
#
_entry.id   AF-A0A646IM06-F1
#
_cell.length_a   1.000
_cell.length_b   1.000
_cell.length_c   1.000
_cell.angle_alpha   90.00
_cell.angle_beta   90.00
_cell.angle_gamma   90.00
#
_symmetry.space_group_name_H-M   'P 1'
#
loop_
_entity.id
_entity.type
_entity.pdbx_description
1 polymer ?
#
loop_
_entity_poly.entity_id
_entity_poly.type
_entity_poly.pdbx_seq_one_letter_code
_entity_poly.pdbx_strand_id
1 'polypeptide(L)'
;CSTASGIPDYRDADGQWKRTPPVTYQAFMGEATTRQRYWARSLLGWPRFGLARPNGTHQALAALESRGKLQVLLTQNVDGLHQRAGSRNVIDLHGRLDLVRCMGCERRSGREDFQQRLLDANPGWDALE
;
A
#
# COMPACT_ATOMS: atom_id res chain seq x y z
N CYS A 1 -1.48 -0.55 -14.73
CA CYS A 1 -0.22 -0.73 -13.98
C CYS A 1 0.01 0.50 -13.10
N SER A 2 0.45 0.35 -11.85
CA SER A 2 0.66 1.46 -10.91
C SER A 2 2.01 2.18 -11.08
N THR A 3 2.92 1.67 -11.92
CA THR A 3 4.21 2.32 -12.23
C THR A 3 4.04 3.71 -12.82
N ALA A 4 3.06 3.89 -13.72
CA ALA A 4 2.70 5.20 -14.27
C ALA A 4 2.06 6.16 -13.24
N SER A 5 1.79 5.69 -12.01
CA SER A 5 1.36 6.50 -10.86
C SER A 5 2.51 6.79 -9.89
N GLY A 6 3.76 6.51 -10.26
CA GLY A 6 4.95 6.76 -9.43
C GLY A 6 5.25 5.67 -8.39
N ILE A 7 4.50 4.58 -8.37
CA ILE A 7 4.69 3.43 -7.48
C ILE A 7 5.57 2.39 -8.17
N PRO A 8 6.79 2.10 -7.68
CA PRO A 8 7.67 1.14 -8.31
C PRO A 8 7.09 -0.27 -8.25
N ASP A 9 7.36 -1.07 -9.28
CA ASP A 9 7.10 -2.50 -9.28
C ASP A 9 8.20 -3.27 -8.54
N TYR A 10 7.94 -4.55 -8.27
CA TYR A 10 8.78 -5.39 -7.44
C TYR A 10 9.86 -6.15 -8.22
N ARG A 11 9.57 -6.48 -9.49
CA ARG A 11 10.36 -7.40 -10.30
C ARG A 11 10.77 -6.78 -11.62
N ASP A 12 11.91 -7.20 -12.16
CA ASP A 12 12.34 -6.83 -13.51
C ASP A 12 11.70 -7.71 -14.58
N ALA A 13 12.11 -7.49 -15.83
CA ALA A 13 11.59 -8.21 -16.99
C ALA A 13 11.85 -9.73 -16.93
N ASP A 14 12.91 -10.14 -16.23
CA ASP A 14 13.30 -11.55 -16.03
C ASP A 14 12.65 -12.14 -14.77
N GLY A 15 11.79 -11.38 -14.08
CA GLY A 15 11.10 -11.78 -12.87
C GLY A 15 11.95 -11.73 -11.60
N GLN A 16 13.19 -11.23 -11.66
CA GLN A 16 14.07 -11.11 -10.50
C GLN A 16 13.67 -9.91 -9.64
N TRP A 17 14.01 -9.96 -8.35
CA TRP A 17 13.72 -8.87 -7.43
C TRP A 17 14.62 -7.67 -7.74
N LYS A 18 14.02 -6.49 -7.96
CA LYS A 18 14.77 -5.23 -8.17
C LYS A 18 15.46 -4.72 -6.90
N ARG A 19 15.03 -5.19 -5.73
CA ARG A 19 15.49 -4.77 -4.40
C ARG A 19 15.46 -5.94 -3.44
N THR A 20 15.99 -5.75 -2.23
CA THR A 20 15.89 -6.74 -1.15
C THR A 20 14.43 -7.22 -0.99
N PRO A 21 14.20 -8.55 -0.92
CA PRO A 21 12.87 -9.09 -0.71
C PRO A 21 12.18 -8.52 0.53
N PRO A 22 10.83 -8.48 0.54
CA PRO A 22 10.07 -7.98 1.68
C PRO A 22 10.28 -8.85 2.92
N VAL A 23 10.06 -8.25 4.09
CA VAL A 23 10.06 -8.95 5.38
C VAL A 23 8.99 -10.05 5.38
N THR A 24 9.30 -11.20 5.99
CA THR A 24 8.32 -12.28 6.16
C THR A 24 7.35 -11.96 7.30
N TYR A 25 6.15 -12.52 7.23
CA TYR A 25 5.18 -12.38 8.32
C TYR A 25 5.72 -12.93 9.65
N GLN A 26 6.44 -14.04 9.61
CA GLN A 26 7.03 -14.69 10.78
C GLN A 26 8.07 -13.79 11.45
N ALA A 27 8.99 -13.19 10.69
CA ALA A 27 9.98 -12.25 11.24
C ALA A 27 9.29 -10.99 11.78
N PHE A 28 8.30 -10.47 11.05
CA PHE A 28 7.51 -9.35 11.54
C PHE A 28 6.79 -9.67 12.85
N MET A 29 6.20 -10.86 13.03
CA MET A 29 5.51 -11.21 14.27
C MET A 29 6.46 -11.64 15.40
N GLY A 30 7.59 -12.25 15.07
CA GLY A 30 8.55 -12.80 16.05
C GLY A 30 9.55 -11.77 16.59
N GLU A 31 9.92 -10.75 15.82
CA GLU A 31 11.06 -9.88 16.15
C GLU A 31 10.66 -8.41 16.28
N ALA A 32 10.78 -7.85 17.48
CA ALA A 32 10.42 -6.45 17.75
C ALA A 32 11.25 -5.46 16.93
N THR A 33 12.56 -5.70 16.79
CA THR A 33 13.47 -4.84 16.02
C THR A 33 13.14 -4.85 14.53
N THR A 34 12.72 -6.01 13.99
CA THR A 34 12.25 -6.12 12.61
C THR A 34 10.95 -5.34 12.39
N ARG A 35 9.99 -5.37 13.33
CA ARG A 35 8.79 -4.51 13.27
C ARG A 35 9.13 -3.02 13.32
N GLN A 36 10.02 -2.63 14.23
CA GLN A 36 10.46 -1.23 14.36
C GLN A 36 11.08 -0.74 13.06
N ARG A 37 12.00 -1.52 12.48
CA ARG A 37 12.62 -1.21 11.18
C ARG A 37 11.60 -1.16 10.03
N TYR A 38 10.63 -2.08 10.00
CA TYR A 38 9.56 -2.04 9.01
C TYR A 38 8.76 -0.74 9.10
N TRP A 39 8.30 -0.38 10.31
CA TRP A 39 7.49 0.82 10.51
C TRP A 39 8.28 2.11 10.34
N ALA A 40 9.55 2.15 10.71
CA ALA A 40 10.46 3.25 10.42
C ALA A 40 10.55 3.52 8.91
N ARG A 41 10.80 2.49 8.10
CA ARG A 41 10.83 2.62 6.64
C ARG A 41 9.46 2.98 6.07
N SER A 42 8.39 2.42 6.62
CA SER A 42 7.02 2.75 6.22
C SER A 42 6.66 4.20 6.53
N LEU A 43 7.08 4.73 7.68
CA LEU A 43 6.86 6.12 8.09
C LEU A 43 7.44 7.08 7.05
N LEU A 44 8.72 6.91 6.71
CA LEU A 44 9.41 7.75 5.72
C LEU A 44 8.88 7.53 4.28
N GLY A 45 8.49 6.30 3.95
CA GLY A 45 7.99 5.96 2.62
C GLY A 45 6.52 6.33 2.37
N TRP A 46 5.71 6.48 3.42
CA TRP A 46 4.26 6.66 3.30
C TRP A 46 3.83 7.85 2.44
N PRO A 47 4.44 9.05 2.54
CA PRO A 47 4.03 10.20 1.72
C PRO A 47 4.00 9.89 0.22
N ARG A 48 4.98 9.12 -0.29
CA ARG A 48 5.02 8.73 -1.70
C ARG A 48 3.81 7.89 -2.12
N PHE A 49 3.38 6.96 -1.26
CA PHE A 49 2.23 6.09 -1.55
C PHE A 49 0.91 6.81 -1.35
N GLY A 50 0.77 7.59 -0.26
CA GLY A 50 -0.44 8.37 0.03
C GLY A 50 -0.74 9.42 -1.05
N LEU A 51 0.29 10.03 -1.63
CA LEU A 51 0.15 11.05 -2.67
C LEU A 51 -0.01 10.50 -4.09
N ALA A 52 0.27 9.21 -4.34
CA ALA A 52 0.10 8.61 -5.65
C ALA A 52 -1.33 8.84 -6.16
N ARG A 53 -1.55 9.03 -7.46
CA ARG A 53 -2.89 9.24 -8.02
C ARG A 53 -3.22 8.19 -9.08
N PRO A 54 -4.49 7.81 -9.25
CA PRO A 54 -4.85 6.88 -10.31
C PRO A 54 -4.47 7.45 -11.69
N ASN A 55 -3.95 6.58 -12.55
CA ASN A 55 -3.63 6.90 -13.94
C ASN A 55 -4.72 6.42 -14.92
N GLY A 56 -4.53 6.66 -16.21
CA GLY A 56 -5.47 6.29 -17.27
C GLY A 56 -5.88 4.81 -17.29
N THR A 57 -5.01 3.88 -16.88
CA THR A 57 -5.39 2.46 -16.79
C THR A 57 -6.47 2.23 -15.73
N HIS A 58 -6.33 2.87 -14.56
CA HIS A 58 -7.32 2.73 -13.48
C HIS A 58 -8.66 3.35 -13.88
N GLN A 59 -8.61 4.53 -14.51
CA GLN A 59 -9.79 5.24 -15.02
C GLN A 59 -10.51 4.43 -16.11
N ALA A 60 -9.76 3.80 -17.02
CA ALA A 60 -10.33 2.96 -18.06
C ALA A 60 -11.06 1.73 -17.48
N LEU A 61 -10.49 1.08 -16.46
CA LEU A 61 -11.11 -0.05 -15.79
C LEU A 61 -12.38 0.35 -15.03
N ALA A 62 -12.36 1.48 -14.33
CA ALA A 62 -13.56 2.05 -13.70
C ALA A 62 -14.65 2.40 -14.75
N ALA A 63 -14.25 2.94 -15.89
CA ALA A 63 -15.19 3.21 -16.99
C ALA A 63 -15.80 1.92 -17.57
N LEU A 64 -15.03 0.85 -17.72
CA LEU A 64 -15.55 -0.45 -18.17
C LEU A 64 -16.55 -1.04 -17.18
N GLU A 65 -16.26 -0.95 -15.87
CA GLU A 65 -17.19 -1.37 -14.81
C GLU A 65 -18.49 -0.55 -14.86
N SER A 66 -18.39 0.78 -14.97
CA SER A 66 -19.57 1.67 -15.03
C SER A 66 -20.49 1.38 -16.22
N ARG A 67 -19.95 0.79 -17.29
CA ARG A 67 -20.70 0.39 -18.49
C ARG A 67 -21.20 -1.06 -18.43
N GLY A 68 -21.03 -1.74 -17.29
CA GLY A 68 -21.42 -3.14 -17.10
C GLY A 68 -20.58 -4.14 -17.90
N LYS A 69 -19.38 -3.74 -18.36
CA LYS A 69 -18.47 -4.59 -19.17
C LYS A 69 -17.41 -5.28 -18.33
N LEU A 70 -17.23 -4.85 -17.07
CA LEU A 70 -16.37 -5.47 -16.09
C LEU A 70 -17.23 -5.75 -14.84
N GLN A 71 -17.26 -7.00 -14.39
CA GLN A 71 -18.06 -7.40 -13.24
C GLN A 71 -17.29 -7.31 -11.93
N VAL A 72 -16.04 -7.78 -11.91
CA VAL A 72 -15.16 -7.84 -10.74
C VAL A 72 -13.75 -7.47 -11.17
N LEU A 73 -13.05 -6.68 -10.36
CA LEU A 73 -11.63 -6.39 -10.51
C LEU A 73 -10.85 -7.06 -9.38
N LEU A 74 -10.09 -8.10 -9.69
CA LEU A 74 -9.14 -8.70 -8.75
C LEU A 74 -7.78 -8.01 -8.88
N THR A 75 -7.19 -7.56 -7.78
CA THR A 75 -5.87 -6.93 -7.77
C THR A 75 -4.94 -7.52 -6.70
N GLN A 76 -3.66 -7.64 -7.05
CA GLN A 76 -2.58 -7.94 -6.12
C GLN A 76 -1.97 -6.68 -5.51
N ASN A 77 -2.31 -5.51 -6.07
CA ASN A 77 -1.82 -4.23 -5.58
C ASN A 77 -2.49 -3.89 -4.25
N VAL A 78 -1.75 -3.21 -3.40
CA VAL A 78 -2.20 -2.79 -2.06
C VAL A 78 -2.36 -1.26 -1.97
N ASP A 79 -2.26 -0.56 -3.10
CA ASP A 79 -2.17 0.91 -3.22
C ASP A 79 -3.52 1.65 -3.21
N GLY A 80 -4.61 0.94 -3.48
CA GLY A 80 -5.95 1.48 -3.53
C GLY A 80 -6.29 2.44 -4.68
N LEU A 81 -5.48 2.46 -5.72
CA LEU A 81 -5.71 3.34 -6.86
C LEU A 81 -6.94 2.96 -7.70
N HIS A 82 -7.36 1.69 -7.70
CA HIS A 82 -8.59 1.27 -8.39
C HIS A 82 -9.84 1.90 -7.76
N GLN A 83 -9.97 1.83 -6.45
CA GLN A 83 -11.10 2.40 -5.71
C GLN A 83 -11.10 3.92 -5.84
N ARG A 84 -9.93 4.55 -5.76
CA ARG A 84 -9.78 6.00 -5.98
C ARG A 84 -10.09 6.44 -7.42
N ALA A 85 -9.96 5.55 -8.41
CA ALA A 85 -10.41 5.79 -9.78
C ALA A 85 -11.93 5.62 -9.96
N GLY A 86 -12.64 5.10 -8.95
CA GLY A 86 -14.08 4.89 -8.97
C GLY A 86 -14.50 3.43 -9.18
N SER A 87 -13.56 2.47 -9.23
CA SER A 87 -13.92 1.05 -9.26
C SER A 87 -14.60 0.64 -7.94
N ARG A 88 -15.73 -0.07 -8.02
CA ARG A 88 -16.56 -0.42 -6.85
C ARG A 88 -16.45 -1.88 -6.44
N ASN A 89 -16.43 -2.81 -7.39
CA ASN A 89 -16.35 -4.24 -7.13
C ASN A 89 -14.91 -4.74 -7.27
N VAL A 90 -14.08 -4.34 -6.30
CA VAL A 90 -12.65 -4.68 -6.26
C VAL A 90 -12.37 -5.70 -5.17
N ILE A 91 -11.59 -6.73 -5.49
CA ILE A 91 -11.06 -7.70 -4.54
C ILE A 91 -9.55 -7.43 -4.38
N ASP A 92 -9.15 -6.96 -3.20
CA ASP A 92 -7.74 -6.72 -2.85
C ASP A 92 -7.10 -7.99 -2.27
N LEU A 93 -6.47 -8.81 -3.13
CA LEU A 93 -5.96 -10.14 -2.75
C LEU A 93 -4.92 -10.11 -1.62
N HIS A 94 -4.10 -9.05 -1.61
CA HIS A 94 -3.02 -8.89 -0.63
C HIS A 94 -3.36 -7.84 0.45
N GLY A 95 -4.62 -7.44 0.55
CA GLY A 95 -5.06 -6.40 1.48
C GLY A 95 -4.71 -4.99 1.01
N ARG A 96 -4.52 -4.09 1.98
CA ARG A 96 -4.63 -2.64 1.80
C ARG A 96 -3.57 -1.89 2.61
N LEU A 97 -2.81 -0.99 1.98
CA LEU A 97 -1.82 -0.16 2.68
C LEU A 97 -2.44 1.02 3.42
N ASP A 98 -3.63 1.46 3.02
CA ASP A 98 -4.38 2.55 3.66
C ASP A 98 -5.07 2.13 4.96
N LEU A 99 -4.93 0.85 5.36
CA LEU A 99 -5.45 0.30 6.60
C LEU A 99 -4.34 -0.29 7.47
N VAL A 100 -4.48 -0.14 8.77
CA VAL A 100 -3.62 -0.76 9.79
C VAL A 100 -4.49 -1.63 10.68
N ARG A 101 -4.06 -2.86 10.94
CA ARG A 101 -4.76 -3.82 11.79
C ARG A 101 -3.93 -4.15 13.02
N CYS A 102 -4.54 -4.05 14.20
CA CYS A 102 -3.96 -4.58 15.42
C CYS A 102 -4.02 -6.12 15.41
N MET A 103 -2.88 -6.79 15.55
CA MET A 103 -2.81 -8.26 15.56
C MET A 103 -3.25 -8.90 16.89
N GLY A 104 -3.52 -8.10 17.93
CA GLY A 104 -4.00 -8.58 19.22
C GLY A 104 -5.53 -8.53 19.36
N CYS A 105 -6.18 -7.50 18.82
CA CYS A 105 -7.63 -7.30 18.96
C CYS A 105 -8.38 -7.10 17.64
N GLU A 106 -7.69 -7.28 16.50
CA GLU A 106 -8.25 -7.17 15.13
C GLU A 106 -8.81 -5.78 14.75
N ARG A 107 -8.75 -4.79 15.66
CA ARG A 107 -9.19 -3.43 15.36
C ARG A 107 -8.40 -2.86 14.18
N ARG A 108 -9.15 -2.26 13.25
CA ARG A 108 -8.59 -1.56 12.09
C ARG A 108 -8.65 -0.05 12.30
N SER A 109 -7.63 0.66 11.82
CA SER A 109 -7.55 2.12 11.77
C SER A 109 -7.03 2.56 10.40
N GLY A 110 -7.28 3.82 10.03
CA GLY A 110 -6.67 4.40 8.84
C GLY A 110 -5.15 4.44 8.97
N ARG A 111 -4.44 4.28 7.85
CA ARG A 111 -2.98 4.43 7.81
C ARG A 111 -2.55 5.87 8.07
N GLU A 112 -3.37 6.86 7.72
CA GLU A 112 -3.13 8.28 8.03
C GLU A 112 -3.15 8.54 9.55
N ASP A 113 -4.17 8.06 10.27
CA ASP A 113 -4.22 8.16 11.74
C ASP A 113 -3.02 7.48 12.41
N PHE A 114 -2.56 6.36 11.83
CA PHE A 114 -1.36 5.70 12.32
C PHE A 114 -0.08 6.44 11.95
N GLN A 115 -0.03 7.11 10.79
CA GLN A 115 1.10 7.97 10.40
C GLN A 115 1.28 9.08 11.43
N GLN A 116 0.20 9.77 11.80
CA GLN A 116 0.26 10.85 12.77
C GLN A 116 0.78 10.35 14.13
N ARG A 117 0.24 9.22 14.62
CA ARG A 117 0.74 8.60 15.86
C ARG A 117 2.22 8.24 15.81
N LEU A 118 2.72 7.76 14.66
CA LEU A 118 4.14 7.47 14.50
C LEU A 118 4.98 8.74 14.51
N LEU A 119 4.53 9.82 13.87
CA LEU A 119 5.23 11.12 13.87
C LEU A 119 5.26 11.73 15.28
N ASP A 120 4.12 11.74 15.99
CA ASP A 120 4.00 12.28 17.35
C ASP A 120 4.92 11.52 18.33
N ALA A 121 5.06 10.20 18.14
CA ALA A 121 5.93 9.36 18.95
C ALA A 121 7.42 9.44 18.57
N ASN A 122 7.76 10.00 17.40
CA ASN A 122 9.11 10.08 16.86
C ASN A 122 9.37 11.51 16.30
N PRO A 123 9.40 12.54 17.15
CA PRO A 123 9.56 13.91 16.70
C PRO A 123 10.87 14.11 15.92
N GLY A 124 10.80 14.88 14.83
CA GLY A 124 11.93 15.21 13.95
C GLY A 124 12.24 14.18 12.87
N TRP A 125 11.49 13.07 12.81
CA TRP A 125 11.68 12.05 11.77
C TRP A 125 11.10 12.43 10.41
N ASP A 126 10.15 13.35 10.36
CA ASP A 126 9.64 13.96 9.13
C ASP A 126 10.71 14.78 8.38
N ALA A 127 11.75 15.22 9.09
CA ALA A 127 12.89 15.95 8.53
C ALA A 127 14.06 15.05 8.08
N LEU A 128 13.95 13.73 8.25
CA LEU A 128 14.97 12.78 7.81
C LEU A 128 14.74 12.44 6.33
N GLU A 129 15.52 13.04 5.44
CA GLU A 129 15.58 12.67 4.01
C GLU A 129 16.26 11.31 3.77
#